data_AF-A0AAD9W4A4-F1
#
_entry.id   AF-A0AAD9W4A4-F1
#
_cell.length_a   1.000
_cell.length_b   1.000
_cell.length_c   1.000
_cell.angle_alpha   90.00
_cell.angle_beta   90.00
_cell.angle_gamma   90.00
#
_symmetry.space_group_name_H-M   'P 1'
#
loop_
_entity.id
_entity.type
_entity.pdbx_description
1 polymer ?
#
loop_
_entity_poly.entity_id
_entity_poly.type
_entity_poly.pdbx_seq_one_letter_code
_entity_poly.pdbx_strand_id
1 'polypeptide(L)'
;MDPPTNGTPGRDVLIKMIKTQMDNDHRTQDHDARRDAFLCLAVTIPPRQRARVKAAMGPLLARARIKGSGRDHHASPDCTAAQHGHHQQGGHDHIDDCNGDDFDVAAEVEARLGLISTLCVLGYSDVCDVDVARALMAINPWTMKANIWSEKKLLAQKQLSLQLAFTMTLGLIHPWDWSNISAETPEYYNLAHRVRADYHGEDFTSSNQSFWLSWEGLHTRSLQLAGLIAYILKIGGFDDTPRSDLIPLLRGTTSHSKSTTATLSSQPSQLKIPLLEKTLNGSYGGIRGQSNSWQEWYTSRVRDLVSTIDDDEDGGWYGYYVYTLTNTDNLNPIGSKDPAMENIHFKLDRAPPKSATPTAATAKKRSPSSTPTAPQKLPLEARACQDGITRSFDFVGTVAPATGIVSMRKNYVGAHYWDYEGVMTPLGIVGEWGKEGAGFNGYFWLWRRSWMGGGDGTGQRTYAYS
;
A
#
# COMPACT_ATOMS: atom_id res chain seq x y z
N MET A 1 -31.87 -2.94 0.49
CA MET A 1 -30.54 -3.05 -0.16
C MET A 1 -29.76 -1.88 0.36
N ASP A 2 -28.61 -2.12 1.01
CA ASP A 2 -27.78 -1.01 1.46
C ASP A 2 -27.25 -0.26 0.24
N PRO A 3 -27.19 1.08 0.28
CA PRO A 3 -26.62 1.85 -0.80
C PRO A 3 -25.14 1.45 -0.97
N PRO A 4 -24.62 1.38 -2.21
CA PRO A 4 -23.18 1.26 -2.42
C PRO A 4 -22.49 2.41 -1.69
N THR A 5 -21.40 2.11 -0.98
CA THR A 5 -20.50 3.13 -0.45
C THR A 5 -20.04 4.01 -1.62
N ASN A 6 -19.90 5.32 -1.41
CA ASN A 6 -19.68 6.30 -2.48
C ASN A 6 -18.45 6.01 -3.38
N GLY A 7 -17.53 5.12 -2.96
CA GLY A 7 -16.39 4.66 -3.76
C GLY A 7 -16.58 3.35 -4.54
N THR A 8 -17.64 2.57 -4.31
CA THR A 8 -17.81 1.23 -4.91
C THR A 8 -18.63 1.29 -6.19
N PRO A 9 -18.13 0.79 -7.34
CA PRO A 9 -18.95 0.70 -8.54
C PRO A 9 -20.18 -0.18 -8.27
N GLY A 10 -21.35 0.26 -8.74
CA GLY A 10 -22.57 -0.53 -8.61
C GLY A 10 -22.38 -1.94 -9.20
N ARG A 11 -23.11 -2.92 -8.67
CA ARG A 11 -23.02 -4.33 -9.08
C ARG A 11 -22.98 -4.51 -10.60
N ASP A 12 -23.89 -3.87 -11.32
CA ASP A 12 -24.00 -4.01 -12.78
C ASP A 12 -22.81 -3.40 -13.51
N VAL A 13 -22.21 -2.33 -12.95
CA VAL A 13 -20.98 -1.72 -13.46
C VAL A 13 -19.81 -2.68 -13.27
N LEU A 14 -19.67 -3.32 -12.10
CA LEU A 14 -18.66 -4.35 -11.85
C LEU A 14 -18.82 -5.53 -12.82
N ILE A 15 -20.06 -6.04 -13.00
CA ILE A 15 -20.36 -7.09 -13.98
C ILE A 15 -19.89 -6.68 -15.37
N LYS A 16 -20.20 -5.45 -15.79
CA LYS A 16 -19.81 -4.96 -17.11
C LYS A 16 -18.30 -4.84 -17.25
N MET A 17 -17.60 -4.27 -16.26
CA MET A 17 -16.14 -4.13 -16.29
C MET A 17 -15.44 -5.48 -16.40
N ILE A 18 -15.89 -6.47 -15.60
CA ILE A 18 -15.33 -7.83 -15.62
C ILE A 18 -15.57 -8.50 -16.96
N LYS A 19 -16.81 -8.45 -17.49
CA LYS A 19 -17.11 -8.99 -18.82
C LYS A 19 -16.22 -8.38 -19.90
N THR A 20 -16.09 -7.05 -19.91
CA THR A 20 -15.23 -6.35 -20.87
C THR A 20 -13.77 -6.77 -20.76
N GLN A 21 -13.24 -6.91 -19.53
CA GLN A 21 -11.87 -7.38 -19.33
C GLN A 21 -11.68 -8.81 -19.87
N MET A 22 -12.63 -9.71 -19.60
CA MET A 22 -12.57 -11.08 -20.09
C MET A 22 -12.68 -11.20 -21.60
N ASP A 23 -13.51 -10.37 -22.24
CA ASP A 23 -13.66 -10.35 -23.70
C ASP A 23 -12.36 -9.86 -24.37
N ASN A 24 -11.67 -8.90 -23.75
CA ASN A 24 -10.39 -8.36 -24.22
C ASN A 24 -9.21 -9.31 -23.97
N ASP A 25 -9.25 -10.08 -22.88
CA ASP A 25 -8.24 -11.09 -22.57
C ASP A 25 -8.48 -12.37 -23.39
N HIS A 26 -8.25 -12.29 -24.70
CA HIS A 26 -8.31 -13.40 -25.68
C HIS A 26 -7.49 -14.65 -25.30
N ARG A 27 -6.64 -14.56 -24.26
CA ARG A 27 -5.85 -15.66 -23.70
C ARG A 27 -6.63 -16.58 -22.76
N THR A 28 -7.84 -16.20 -22.33
CA THR A 28 -8.66 -17.00 -21.40
C THR A 28 -9.78 -17.75 -22.12
N GLN A 29 -9.43 -18.68 -23.01
CA GLN A 29 -10.33 -19.78 -23.40
C GLN A 29 -10.55 -20.79 -22.25
N ASP A 30 -9.95 -20.54 -21.10
CA ASP A 30 -10.10 -21.38 -19.92
C ASP A 30 -11.46 -21.14 -19.27
N HIS A 31 -12.32 -22.17 -19.30
CA HIS A 31 -13.63 -22.13 -18.68
C HIS A 31 -13.57 -21.80 -17.18
N ASP A 32 -12.43 -22.06 -16.53
CA ASP A 32 -12.17 -21.70 -15.13
C ASP A 32 -12.03 -20.19 -14.91
N ALA A 33 -11.43 -19.43 -15.83
CA ALA A 33 -11.36 -17.96 -15.73
C ALA A 33 -12.76 -17.32 -15.81
N ARG A 34 -13.66 -17.90 -16.62
CA ARG A 34 -15.07 -17.50 -16.69
C ARG A 34 -15.84 -17.82 -15.41
N ARG A 35 -15.58 -18.98 -14.81
CA ARG A 35 -16.14 -19.36 -13.51
C ARG A 35 -15.61 -18.48 -12.38
N ASP A 36 -14.34 -18.13 -12.39
CA ASP A 36 -13.70 -17.39 -11.29
C ASP A 36 -13.99 -15.88 -11.37
N ALA A 37 -14.15 -15.33 -12.57
CA ALA A 37 -14.80 -14.04 -12.78
C ALA A 37 -16.29 -14.07 -12.37
N PHE A 38 -16.99 -15.19 -12.62
CA PHE A 38 -18.33 -15.42 -12.10
C PHE A 38 -18.33 -15.59 -10.57
N LEU A 39 -17.27 -16.06 -9.92
CA LEU A 39 -17.12 -16.04 -8.46
C LEU A 39 -16.73 -14.64 -7.94
N CYS A 40 -16.08 -13.81 -8.74
CA CYS A 40 -15.91 -12.39 -8.43
C CYS A 40 -17.25 -11.61 -8.56
N LEU A 41 -18.17 -12.07 -9.42
CA LEU A 41 -19.45 -11.40 -9.74
C LEU A 41 -20.71 -11.99 -9.06
N ALA A 42 -20.74 -13.30 -8.81
CA ALA A 42 -21.80 -14.01 -8.09
C ALA A 42 -21.77 -13.70 -6.60
N VAL A 43 -20.71 -13.02 -6.16
CA VAL A 43 -20.49 -12.64 -4.79
C VAL A 43 -20.45 -11.10 -4.77
N THR A 44 -21.61 -10.51 -5.11
CA THR A 44 -22.18 -9.50 -4.21
C THR A 44 -22.31 -10.16 -2.85
N ILE A 45 -21.20 -10.28 -2.13
CA ILE A 45 -21.11 -11.09 -0.93
C ILE A 45 -22.21 -10.60 0.00
N PRO A 46 -23.26 -11.37 0.31
CA PRO A 46 -24.22 -10.94 1.32
C PRO A 46 -23.42 -10.60 2.58
N PRO A 47 -23.79 -9.58 3.36
CA PRO A 47 -23.03 -9.20 4.56
C PRO A 47 -22.63 -10.39 5.44
N ARG A 48 -23.47 -11.43 5.49
CA ARG A 48 -23.19 -12.73 6.14
C ARG A 48 -21.94 -13.46 5.62
N GLN A 49 -21.73 -13.53 4.31
CA GLN A 49 -20.55 -14.18 3.74
C GLN A 49 -19.29 -13.32 3.93
N ARG A 50 -19.40 -11.98 3.92
CA ARG A 50 -18.29 -11.06 4.26
C ARG A 50 -17.87 -11.24 5.71
N ALA A 51 -18.87 -11.29 6.59
CA ALA A 51 -18.69 -11.62 7.99
C ALA A 51 -18.04 -12.99 8.20
N ARG A 52 -18.31 -14.00 7.36
CA ARG A 52 -17.63 -15.31 7.43
C ARG A 52 -16.16 -15.23 7.04
N VAL A 53 -15.84 -14.54 5.93
CA VAL A 53 -14.44 -14.33 5.51
C VAL A 53 -13.66 -13.62 6.62
N LYS A 54 -14.24 -12.55 7.16
CA LYS A 54 -13.73 -11.80 8.31
C LYS A 54 -13.55 -12.68 9.55
N ALA A 55 -14.62 -13.35 10.01
CA ALA A 55 -14.62 -14.15 11.23
C ALA A 55 -13.58 -15.28 11.19
N ALA A 56 -13.30 -15.79 10.00
CA ALA A 56 -12.34 -16.85 9.84
C ALA A 56 -10.89 -16.32 9.90
N MET A 57 -10.62 -15.03 9.66
CA MET A 57 -9.26 -14.45 9.71
C MET A 57 -8.69 -14.38 11.12
N GLY A 58 -9.50 -14.01 12.11
CA GLY A 58 -9.04 -13.83 13.49
C GLY A 58 -8.32 -15.07 14.04
N PRO A 59 -8.99 -16.26 14.06
CA PRO A 59 -8.37 -17.50 14.52
C PRO A 59 -7.12 -17.89 13.72
N LEU A 60 -7.13 -17.65 12.40
CA LEU A 60 -5.99 -17.96 11.55
C LEU A 60 -4.77 -17.09 11.89
N LEU A 61 -4.97 -15.78 12.02
CA LEU A 61 -3.90 -14.85 12.36
C LEU A 61 -3.40 -15.08 13.79
N ALA A 62 -4.27 -15.45 14.73
CA ALA A 62 -3.86 -15.85 16.07
C ALA A 62 -2.97 -17.11 16.05
N ARG A 63 -3.32 -18.13 15.25
CA ARG A 63 -2.47 -19.32 15.05
C ARG A 63 -1.12 -18.95 14.43
N ALA A 64 -1.13 -18.11 13.38
CA ALA A 64 0.09 -17.62 12.74
C ALA A 64 0.97 -16.84 13.73
N ARG A 65 0.35 -16.09 14.65
CA ARG A 65 1.02 -15.33 15.71
C ARG A 65 1.75 -16.21 16.71
N ILE A 66 1.06 -17.22 17.24
CA ILE A 66 1.63 -18.16 18.21
C ILE A 66 2.84 -18.88 17.59
N LYS A 67 2.69 -19.35 16.33
CA LYS A 67 3.79 -20.00 15.60
C LYS A 67 4.97 -19.06 15.37
N GLY A 68 4.70 -17.81 14.99
CA GLY A 68 5.73 -16.81 14.74
C GLY A 68 6.53 -16.40 15.98
N SER A 69 5.92 -16.44 17.17
CA SER A 69 6.56 -16.08 18.45
C SER A 69 7.42 -17.19 19.04
N GLY A 70 7.16 -18.46 18.69
CA GLY A 70 7.85 -19.62 19.29
C GLY A 70 9.28 -19.86 18.79
N ARG A 71 9.72 -19.17 17.72
CA ARG A 71 11.04 -19.36 17.11
C ARG A 71 12.17 -18.52 17.72
N ASP A 72 11.87 -17.64 18.67
CA ASP A 72 12.87 -16.71 19.24
C ASP A 72 13.78 -17.31 20.32
N HIS A 73 13.68 -18.60 20.66
CA HIS A 73 14.51 -19.23 21.69
C HIS A 73 15.06 -20.60 21.27
N HIS A 74 16.23 -20.59 20.60
CA HIS A 74 17.38 -21.48 20.88
C HIS A 74 18.51 -21.20 19.87
N ALA A 75 19.09 -20.00 19.93
CA ALA A 75 20.51 -19.88 19.61
C ALA A 75 21.26 -20.46 20.81
N SER A 76 21.61 -21.75 20.73
CA SER A 76 22.53 -22.35 21.70
C SER A 76 23.89 -21.67 21.57
N PRO A 77 24.49 -21.17 22.66
CA PRO A 77 25.90 -20.81 22.62
C PRO A 77 26.73 -22.10 22.61
N ASP A 78 27.85 -22.06 21.89
CA ASP A 78 29.04 -22.88 22.07
C ASP A 78 28.86 -24.40 22.27
N CYS A 79 29.03 -25.15 21.19
CA CYS A 79 29.64 -26.49 21.27
C CYS A 79 31.02 -26.44 20.61
N THR A 80 31.99 -26.02 21.43
CA THR A 80 33.42 -26.21 21.19
C THR A 80 33.72 -27.67 20.88
N ALA A 81 34.58 -27.85 19.89
CA ALA A 81 35.14 -29.12 19.47
C ALA A 81 35.77 -29.92 20.62
N ALA A 82 35.31 -31.16 20.80
CA ALA A 82 36.08 -32.24 21.40
C ALA A 82 35.50 -33.60 20.97
N GLN A 83 36.36 -34.44 20.35
CA GLN A 83 36.52 -35.90 20.54
C GLN A 83 35.26 -36.80 20.52
N HIS A 84 35.18 -38.01 19.95
CA HIS A 84 36.05 -38.95 19.23
C HIS A 84 35.14 -40.15 18.85
N GLY A 85 35.52 -40.94 17.84
CA GLY A 85 35.40 -42.42 17.94
C GLY A 85 34.08 -43.11 17.54
N HIS A 86 34.27 -44.29 16.94
CA HIS A 86 33.28 -45.32 16.62
C HIS A 86 32.43 -45.80 17.81
N HIS A 87 31.12 -46.03 17.64
CA HIS A 87 30.48 -47.36 17.53
C HIS A 87 28.93 -47.30 17.63
N GLN A 88 28.31 -48.15 16.79
CA GLN A 88 27.11 -48.98 17.01
C GLN A 88 25.70 -48.41 17.28
N GLN A 89 24.85 -48.67 16.28
CA GLN A 89 23.59 -49.44 16.35
C GLN A 89 22.49 -49.06 17.35
N GLY A 90 21.31 -48.77 16.78
CA GLY A 90 20.02 -49.18 17.33
C GLY A 90 19.21 -48.06 17.97
N GLY A 91 18.47 -47.31 17.15
CA GLY A 91 17.45 -46.39 17.65
C GLY A 91 16.47 -46.07 16.52
N HIS A 92 15.19 -46.38 16.74
CA HIS A 92 14.10 -46.17 15.80
C HIS A 92 14.08 -44.74 15.23
N ASP A 93 14.08 -44.65 13.90
CA ASP A 93 13.74 -43.45 13.13
C ASP A 93 12.30 -43.00 13.44
N HIS A 94 12.14 -42.10 14.41
CA HIS A 94 11.00 -41.19 14.48
C HIS A 94 11.46 -39.82 13.96
N ILE A 95 11.64 -39.74 12.65
CA ILE A 95 11.95 -38.49 11.95
C ILE A 95 10.62 -37.74 11.72
N ASP A 96 10.41 -36.70 12.51
CA ASP A 96 9.78 -35.42 12.18
C ASP A 96 8.55 -35.41 11.25
N ASP A 97 7.38 -35.78 11.79
CA ASP A 97 6.07 -35.46 11.22
C ASP A 97 5.59 -34.02 11.54
N CYS A 98 6.41 -33.20 12.20
CA CYS A 98 6.01 -31.86 12.68
C CYS A 98 6.04 -30.77 11.60
N ASN A 99 6.56 -31.04 10.40
CA ASN A 99 6.70 -30.04 9.33
C ASN A 99 5.44 -29.86 8.45
N GLY A 100 4.46 -30.76 8.56
CA GLY A 100 3.23 -30.71 7.73
C GLY A 100 2.31 -29.53 8.07
N ASP A 101 2.11 -29.26 9.36
CA ASP A 101 1.14 -28.26 9.84
C ASP A 101 1.62 -26.80 9.66
N ASP A 102 2.92 -26.57 9.51
CA ASP A 102 3.52 -25.23 9.38
C ASP A 102 3.36 -24.66 7.97
N PHE A 103 3.56 -25.49 6.95
CA PHE A 103 3.28 -25.10 5.56
C PHE A 103 1.80 -24.75 5.35
N ASP A 104 0.93 -25.38 6.13
CA ASP A 104 -0.51 -25.27 5.96
C ASP A 104 -1.06 -23.91 6.41
N VAL A 105 -0.63 -23.41 7.58
CA VAL A 105 -1.05 -22.10 8.10
C VAL A 105 -0.56 -20.96 7.21
N ALA A 106 0.69 -21.01 6.74
CA ALA A 106 1.25 -19.97 5.89
C ALA A 106 0.56 -19.89 4.51
N ALA A 107 0.21 -21.05 3.93
CA ALA A 107 -0.54 -21.12 2.68
C ALA A 107 -2.00 -20.65 2.88
N GLU A 108 -2.61 -20.97 4.02
CA GLU A 108 -3.96 -20.51 4.35
C GLU A 108 -4.01 -18.99 4.53
N VAL A 109 -3.02 -18.38 5.21
CA VAL A 109 -2.91 -16.92 5.34
C VAL A 109 -2.74 -16.25 3.97
N GLU A 110 -1.86 -16.79 3.12
CA GLU A 110 -1.63 -16.29 1.76
C GLU A 110 -2.92 -16.30 0.92
N ALA A 111 -3.63 -17.44 0.89
CA ALA A 111 -4.87 -17.57 0.12
C ALA A 111 -5.92 -16.53 0.55
N ARG A 112 -6.08 -16.36 1.87
CA ARG A 112 -7.07 -15.43 2.41
C ARG A 112 -6.66 -13.96 2.28
N LEU A 113 -5.38 -13.66 2.37
CA LEU A 113 -4.88 -12.31 2.08
C LEU A 113 -5.12 -11.95 0.62
N GLY A 114 -4.89 -12.89 -0.30
CA GLY A 114 -5.24 -12.73 -1.71
C GLY A 114 -6.74 -12.46 -1.92
N LEU A 115 -7.60 -13.19 -1.21
CA LEU A 115 -9.05 -12.97 -1.24
C LEU A 115 -9.44 -11.59 -0.68
N ILE A 116 -9.00 -11.24 0.53
CA ILE A 116 -9.38 -9.99 1.21
C ILE A 116 -8.86 -8.78 0.45
N SER A 117 -7.60 -8.80 0.03
CA SER A 117 -7.03 -7.71 -0.76
C SER A 117 -7.79 -7.49 -2.07
N THR A 118 -8.25 -8.57 -2.73
CA THR A 118 -9.10 -8.49 -3.93
C THR A 118 -10.47 -7.90 -3.61
N LEU A 119 -11.11 -8.33 -2.52
CA LEU A 119 -12.41 -7.77 -2.08
C LEU A 119 -12.32 -6.28 -1.73
N CYS A 120 -11.24 -5.86 -1.07
CA CYS A 120 -10.94 -4.46 -0.83
C CYS A 120 -10.85 -3.66 -2.13
N VAL A 121 -10.14 -4.16 -3.15
CA VAL A 121 -10.06 -3.51 -4.47
C VAL A 121 -11.44 -3.36 -5.11
N LEU A 122 -12.32 -4.34 -4.92
CA LEU A 122 -13.70 -4.31 -5.42
C LEU A 122 -14.62 -3.36 -4.64
N GLY A 123 -14.12 -2.66 -3.62
CA GLY A 123 -14.88 -1.70 -2.81
C GLY A 123 -15.47 -2.28 -1.53
N TYR A 124 -15.27 -3.57 -1.24
CA TYR A 124 -15.73 -4.21 -0.01
C TYR A 124 -14.74 -4.01 1.14
N SER A 125 -14.42 -2.76 1.47
CA SER A 125 -13.45 -2.45 2.54
C SER A 125 -13.89 -2.93 3.92
N ASP A 126 -15.19 -3.21 4.12
CA ASP A 126 -15.76 -3.75 5.36
C ASP A 126 -15.27 -5.18 5.70
N VAL A 127 -14.64 -5.88 4.75
CA VAL A 127 -14.01 -7.19 5.00
C VAL A 127 -12.70 -7.10 5.78
N CYS A 128 -12.10 -5.91 5.84
CA CYS A 128 -10.87 -5.65 6.58
C CYS A 128 -11.15 -4.62 7.66
N ASP A 129 -11.54 -5.09 8.84
CA ASP A 129 -11.79 -4.20 9.96
C ASP A 129 -10.54 -3.86 10.77
N VAL A 130 -10.71 -3.08 11.83
CA VAL A 130 -9.58 -2.71 12.69
C VAL A 130 -8.96 -3.91 13.42
N ASP A 131 -9.75 -4.92 13.78
CA ASP A 131 -9.24 -6.15 14.38
C ASP A 131 -8.40 -6.95 13.39
N VAL A 132 -8.90 -7.13 12.16
CA VAL A 132 -8.13 -7.73 11.06
C VAL A 132 -6.86 -6.91 10.82
N ALA A 133 -6.96 -5.58 10.73
CA ALA A 133 -5.82 -4.71 10.49
C ALA A 133 -4.75 -4.80 11.58
N ARG A 134 -5.15 -4.85 12.86
CA ARG A 134 -4.23 -5.07 13.99
C ARG A 134 -3.57 -6.43 13.95
N ALA A 135 -4.33 -7.47 13.59
CA ALA A 135 -3.77 -8.80 13.43
C ALA A 135 -2.79 -8.88 12.23
N LEU A 136 -3.06 -8.15 11.14
CA LEU A 136 -2.12 -7.98 10.03
C LEU A 136 -0.89 -7.17 10.45
N MET A 137 -1.06 -6.13 11.27
CA MET A 137 0.04 -5.35 11.85
C MET A 137 0.97 -6.23 12.69
N ALA A 138 0.41 -7.17 13.48
CA ALA A 138 1.19 -8.11 14.27
C ALA A 138 2.11 -9.01 13.43
N ILE A 139 1.68 -9.39 12.21
CA ILE A 139 2.45 -10.27 11.33
C ILE A 139 3.37 -9.53 10.33
N ASN A 140 3.19 -8.23 10.13
CA ASN A 140 4.04 -7.42 9.24
C ASN A 140 5.53 -7.40 9.65
N PRO A 141 5.90 -7.29 10.93
CA PRO A 141 7.29 -7.44 11.36
C PRO A 141 7.85 -8.84 11.04
N TRP A 142 6.98 -9.86 10.96
CA TRP A 142 7.36 -11.27 10.78
C TRP A 142 7.41 -11.72 9.32
N THR A 143 6.75 -11.01 8.41
CA THR A 143 7.10 -11.05 6.99
C THR A 143 8.55 -10.63 6.74
N MET A 144 9.27 -10.11 7.73
CA MET A 144 10.62 -9.57 7.54
C MET A 144 11.67 -10.28 8.39
N LYS A 145 11.27 -10.99 9.45
CA LYS A 145 12.15 -11.83 10.29
C LYS A 145 12.13 -13.33 9.98
N ALA A 146 11.53 -13.76 8.87
CA ALA A 146 11.49 -15.16 8.41
C ALA A 146 10.66 -16.16 9.27
N ASN A 147 9.66 -15.69 10.03
CA ASN A 147 8.96 -16.55 10.99
C ASN A 147 7.69 -17.24 10.44
N ILE A 148 6.92 -16.61 9.55
CA ILE A 148 5.74 -17.24 8.91
C ILE A 148 6.08 -17.72 7.50
N TRP A 149 6.79 -16.89 6.73
CA TRP A 149 7.31 -17.22 5.41
C TRP A 149 8.84 -17.13 5.45
N SER A 150 9.52 -18.04 4.76
CA SER A 150 10.97 -17.94 4.62
C SER A 150 11.35 -16.68 3.84
N GLU A 151 12.49 -16.08 4.15
CA GLU A 151 13.04 -14.93 3.43
C GLU A 151 13.08 -15.22 1.92
N LYS A 152 13.55 -16.42 1.53
CA LYS A 152 13.54 -16.89 0.14
C LYS A 152 12.14 -16.82 -0.50
N LYS A 153 11.08 -17.20 0.22
CA LYS A 153 9.71 -17.14 -0.29
C LYS A 153 9.23 -15.71 -0.43
N LEU A 154 9.50 -14.84 0.54
CA LEU A 154 9.11 -13.42 0.49
C LEU A 154 9.82 -12.67 -0.64
N LEU A 155 11.11 -12.96 -0.86
CA LEU A 155 11.87 -12.42 -1.98
C LEU A 155 11.38 -12.95 -3.33
N ALA A 156 10.93 -14.20 -3.38
CA ALA A 156 10.35 -14.80 -4.57
C ALA A 156 8.91 -14.31 -4.85
N GLN A 157 8.16 -13.94 -3.81
CA GLN A 157 6.76 -13.51 -3.87
C GLN A 157 6.59 -12.11 -3.25
N LYS A 158 7.32 -11.13 -3.79
CA LYS A 158 7.34 -9.74 -3.32
C LYS A 158 5.95 -9.10 -3.16
N GLN A 159 5.00 -9.54 -3.98
CA GLN A 159 3.61 -9.08 -3.95
C GLN A 159 2.90 -9.41 -2.63
N LEU A 160 3.27 -10.48 -1.94
CA LEU A 160 2.61 -10.89 -0.70
C LEU A 160 2.75 -9.82 0.38
N SER A 161 3.97 -9.30 0.56
CA SER A 161 4.26 -8.20 1.48
C SER A 161 3.48 -6.94 1.10
N LEU A 162 3.35 -6.67 -0.20
CA LEU A 162 2.62 -5.51 -0.70
C LEU A 162 1.10 -5.63 -0.45
N GLN A 163 0.52 -6.81 -0.68
CA GLN A 163 -0.89 -7.10 -0.37
C GLN A 163 -1.17 -7.01 1.13
N LEU A 164 -0.24 -7.49 1.96
CA LEU A 164 -0.33 -7.43 3.41
C LEU A 164 -0.39 -5.98 3.88
N ALA A 165 0.58 -5.16 3.46
CA ALA A 165 0.65 -3.75 3.81
C ALA A 165 -0.59 -2.97 3.31
N PHE A 166 -1.02 -3.21 2.07
CA PHE A 166 -2.21 -2.58 1.51
C PHE A 166 -3.47 -2.88 2.31
N THR A 167 -3.69 -4.17 2.62
CA THR A 167 -4.88 -4.62 3.36
C THR A 167 -4.87 -4.09 4.79
N MET A 168 -3.72 -4.15 5.47
CA MET A 168 -3.55 -3.58 6.80
C MET A 168 -3.94 -2.10 6.81
N THR A 169 -3.38 -1.29 5.90
CA THR A 169 -3.64 0.15 5.88
C THR A 169 -5.09 0.46 5.58
N LEU A 170 -5.74 -0.25 4.65
CA LEU A 170 -7.17 -0.08 4.37
C LEU A 170 -8.06 -0.33 5.58
N GLY A 171 -7.72 -1.33 6.40
CA GLY A 171 -8.49 -1.61 7.62
C GLY A 171 -8.27 -0.57 8.73
N LEU A 172 -7.06 0.00 8.84
CA LEU A 172 -6.76 1.10 9.78
C LEU A 172 -7.46 2.40 9.38
N ILE A 173 -7.75 2.61 8.10
CA ILE A 173 -8.40 3.85 7.63
C ILE A 173 -9.90 3.64 7.38
N HIS A 174 -10.44 2.46 7.67
CA HIS A 174 -11.87 2.24 7.55
C HIS A 174 -12.62 2.96 8.70
N PRO A 175 -13.83 3.50 8.46
CA PRO A 175 -14.62 4.23 9.47
C PRO A 175 -15.20 3.30 10.55
N TRP A 176 -14.33 2.73 11.38
CA TRP A 176 -14.70 1.96 12.57
C TRP A 176 -14.73 2.83 13.82
N ASP A 177 -15.32 2.30 14.88
CA ASP A 177 -15.20 2.85 16.22
C ASP A 177 -13.81 2.50 16.81
N TRP A 178 -13.02 3.54 17.09
CA TRP A 178 -11.69 3.43 17.68
C TRP A 178 -11.68 3.53 19.22
N SER A 179 -12.83 3.75 19.85
CA SER A 179 -12.94 4.01 21.30
C SER A 179 -12.33 2.92 22.19
N ASN A 180 -12.29 1.68 21.71
CA ASN A 180 -11.77 0.52 22.44
C ASN A 180 -10.31 0.16 22.11
N ILE A 181 -9.63 0.99 21.30
CA ILE A 181 -8.27 0.71 20.87
C ILE A 181 -7.32 1.49 21.76
N SER A 182 -6.51 0.76 22.53
CA SER A 182 -5.44 1.35 23.33
C SER A 182 -4.45 2.09 22.43
N ALA A 183 -3.95 3.23 22.89
CA ALA A 183 -2.80 3.89 22.27
C ALA A 183 -1.61 2.91 22.25
N GLU A 184 -1.34 2.27 23.38
CA GLU A 184 -0.19 1.40 23.57
C GLU A 184 -0.50 -0.04 23.18
N THR A 185 -0.39 -0.35 21.88
CA THR A 185 -0.48 -1.73 21.40
C THR A 185 0.90 -2.27 21.02
N PRO A 186 1.29 -3.46 21.47
CA PRO A 186 2.58 -4.06 21.08
C PRO A 186 2.71 -4.24 19.57
N GLU A 187 1.59 -4.51 18.88
CA GLU A 187 1.56 -4.64 17.42
C GLU A 187 2.05 -3.36 16.73
N TYR A 188 1.60 -2.19 17.20
CA TYR A 188 2.03 -0.90 16.68
C TYR A 188 3.51 -0.66 16.91
N TYR A 189 3.98 -0.81 18.16
CA TYR A 189 5.38 -0.53 18.49
C TYR A 189 6.35 -1.41 17.70
N ASN A 190 6.03 -2.69 17.54
CA ASN A 190 6.86 -3.61 16.77
C ASN A 190 6.94 -3.22 15.29
N LEU A 191 5.81 -2.82 14.68
CA LEU A 191 5.81 -2.35 13.30
C LEU A 191 6.51 -1.00 13.16
N ALA A 192 6.26 -0.06 14.06
CA ALA A 192 6.86 1.27 14.06
C ALA A 192 8.38 1.22 14.16
N HIS A 193 8.91 0.44 15.10
CA HIS A 193 10.35 0.23 15.24
C HIS A 193 10.94 -0.33 13.94
N ARG A 194 10.24 -1.28 13.32
CA ARG A 194 10.75 -1.92 12.12
C ARG A 194 10.71 -1.02 10.88
N VAL A 195 9.60 -0.35 10.63
CA VAL A 195 9.48 0.63 9.52
C VAL A 195 10.51 1.73 9.68
N ARG A 196 10.74 2.21 10.92
CA ARG A 196 11.82 3.16 11.22
C ARG A 196 13.18 2.62 10.77
N ALA A 197 13.55 1.41 11.18
CA ALA A 197 14.80 0.77 10.76
C ALA A 197 14.93 0.68 9.22
N ASP A 198 13.84 0.31 8.52
CA ASP A 198 13.84 0.17 7.06
C ASP A 198 14.02 1.51 6.31
N TYR A 199 13.57 2.63 6.88
CA TYR A 199 13.80 3.97 6.32
C TYR A 199 15.21 4.48 6.65
N HIS A 200 15.81 4.06 7.77
CA HIS A 200 17.18 4.41 8.15
C HIS A 200 18.27 3.50 7.56
N GLY A 201 17.89 2.50 6.76
CA GLY A 201 18.86 1.55 6.22
C GLY A 201 19.44 0.59 7.26
N GLU A 202 18.82 0.50 8.43
CA GLU A 202 19.26 -0.35 9.55
C GLU A 202 18.79 -1.80 9.34
N ASP A 203 19.56 -2.76 9.87
CA ASP A 203 19.20 -4.19 9.89
C ASP A 203 18.92 -4.84 8.51
N PHE A 204 19.56 -4.35 7.44
CA PHE A 204 19.49 -4.98 6.13
C PHE A 204 20.54 -6.10 5.97
N THR A 205 20.05 -7.32 5.74
CA THR A 205 20.82 -8.33 5.01
C THR A 205 20.95 -7.91 3.54
N SER A 206 21.95 -8.40 2.82
CA SER A 206 22.13 -8.08 1.39
C SER A 206 20.90 -8.47 0.53
N SER A 207 20.25 -9.57 0.88
CA SER A 207 19.02 -10.05 0.24
C SER A 207 17.80 -9.19 0.59
N ASN A 208 17.64 -8.78 1.85
CA ASN A 208 16.60 -7.84 2.27
C ASN A 208 16.78 -6.48 1.60
N GLN A 209 18.01 -5.98 1.50
CA GLN A 209 18.30 -4.70 0.85
C GLN A 209 17.82 -4.69 -0.61
N SER A 210 18.03 -5.78 -1.35
CA SER A 210 17.56 -5.90 -2.74
C SER A 210 16.04 -5.79 -2.86
N PHE A 211 15.28 -6.34 -1.91
CA PHE A 211 13.83 -6.18 -1.88
C PHE A 211 13.42 -4.76 -1.51
N TRP A 212 14.00 -4.17 -0.47
CA TRP A 212 13.63 -2.82 -0.01
C TRP A 212 13.94 -1.72 -1.02
N LEU A 213 14.97 -1.92 -1.84
CA LEU A 213 15.29 -1.06 -2.97
C LEU A 213 14.49 -1.39 -4.23
N SER A 214 13.77 -2.52 -4.28
CA SER A 214 12.88 -2.82 -5.39
C SER A 214 11.58 -2.02 -5.28
N TRP A 215 10.88 -1.91 -6.42
CA TRP A 215 9.62 -1.19 -6.48
C TRP A 215 8.61 -1.73 -5.45
N GLU A 216 8.49 -3.05 -5.30
CA GLU A 216 7.57 -3.66 -4.34
C GLU A 216 7.95 -3.33 -2.89
N GLY A 217 9.23 -3.34 -2.54
CA GLY A 217 9.70 -2.99 -1.20
C GLY A 217 9.44 -1.53 -0.85
N LEU A 218 9.75 -0.61 -1.77
CA LEU A 218 9.46 0.82 -1.63
C LEU A 218 7.98 1.08 -1.37
N HIS A 219 7.10 0.46 -2.15
CA HIS A 219 5.65 0.59 -1.97
C HIS A 219 5.14 -0.11 -0.71
N THR A 220 5.72 -1.25 -0.33
CA THR A 220 5.37 -1.98 0.91
C THR A 220 5.64 -1.12 2.13
N ARG A 221 6.87 -0.59 2.29
CA ARG A 221 7.21 0.27 3.44
C ARG A 221 6.40 1.56 3.46
N SER A 222 6.11 2.13 2.29
CA SER A 222 5.28 3.35 2.17
C SER A 222 3.84 3.10 2.63
N LEU A 223 3.25 1.95 2.28
CA LEU A 223 1.92 1.58 2.76
C LEU A 223 1.92 1.29 4.26
N GLN A 224 2.94 0.59 4.77
CA GLN A 224 3.09 0.35 6.21
C GLN A 224 3.19 1.67 6.97
N LEU A 225 3.97 2.62 6.45
CA LEU A 225 4.09 3.97 7.00
C LEU A 225 2.75 4.72 7.00
N ALA A 226 1.99 4.67 5.91
CA ALA A 226 0.64 5.25 5.88
C ALA A 226 -0.28 4.64 6.95
N GLY A 227 -0.20 3.31 7.15
CA GLY A 227 -0.94 2.63 8.21
C GLY A 227 -0.55 3.09 9.61
N LEU A 228 0.75 3.28 9.87
CA LEU A 228 1.24 3.80 11.14
C LEU A 228 0.81 5.26 11.35
N ILE A 229 0.89 6.13 10.34
CA ILE A 229 0.40 7.51 10.42
C ILE A 229 -1.11 7.51 10.66
N ALA A 230 -1.89 6.67 9.97
CA ALA A 230 -3.32 6.52 10.22
C ALA A 230 -3.61 6.15 11.69
N TYR A 231 -2.86 5.20 12.24
CA TYR A 231 -2.99 4.79 13.63
C TYR A 231 -2.73 5.95 14.61
N ILE A 232 -1.65 6.72 14.39
CA ILE A 232 -1.30 7.91 15.19
C ILE A 232 -2.44 8.92 15.17
N LEU A 233 -2.96 9.24 13.97
CA LEU A 233 -4.04 10.21 13.81
C LEU A 233 -5.33 9.72 14.48
N LYS A 234 -5.71 8.45 14.29
CA LYS A 234 -6.94 7.90 14.87
C LYS A 234 -6.91 7.82 16.39
N ILE A 235 -5.82 7.36 16.98
CA ILE A 235 -5.65 7.35 18.44
C ILE A 235 -5.62 8.78 19.00
N GLY A 236 -5.05 9.73 18.26
CA GLY A 236 -5.06 11.14 18.62
C GLY A 236 -6.43 11.83 18.51
N GLY A 237 -7.48 11.11 18.09
CA GLY A 237 -8.84 11.66 17.93
C GLY A 237 -9.03 12.53 16.70
N PHE A 238 -8.19 12.36 15.66
CA PHE A 238 -8.31 13.09 14.41
C PHE A 238 -9.25 12.37 13.45
N ASP A 239 -10.35 13.04 13.10
CA ASP A 239 -11.38 12.49 12.21
C ASP A 239 -11.12 12.78 10.72
N ASP A 240 -10.22 13.71 10.42
CA ASP A 240 -9.80 14.15 9.09
C ASP A 240 -8.77 13.21 8.44
N THR A 241 -8.94 11.91 8.62
CA THR A 241 -8.17 10.85 7.95
C THR A 241 -8.93 10.36 6.72
N PRO A 242 -8.27 9.84 5.67
CA PRO A 242 -8.99 9.25 4.56
C PRO A 242 -9.79 8.03 5.03
N ARG A 243 -10.89 7.74 4.35
CA ARG A 243 -11.78 6.62 4.66
C ARG A 243 -11.73 5.58 3.55
N SER A 244 -11.47 4.32 3.88
CA SER A 244 -11.32 3.28 2.84
C SER A 244 -12.58 3.05 1.99
N ASP A 245 -13.77 3.36 2.50
CA ASP A 245 -15.04 3.26 1.76
C ASP A 245 -15.28 4.40 0.76
N LEU A 246 -14.47 5.47 0.82
CA LEU A 246 -14.53 6.63 -0.07
C LEU A 246 -13.41 6.65 -1.11
N ILE A 247 -12.45 5.74 -1.02
CA ILE A 247 -11.34 5.68 -1.98
C ILE A 247 -11.83 4.95 -3.25
N PRO A 248 -11.80 5.60 -4.43
CA PRO A 248 -12.22 4.98 -5.67
C PRO A 248 -11.12 4.03 -6.19
N LEU A 249 -11.03 2.83 -5.63
CA LEU A 249 -10.04 1.81 -6.00
C LEU A 249 -10.26 1.24 -7.41
N LEU A 250 -11.48 1.42 -7.93
CA LEU A 250 -11.85 1.17 -9.32
C LEU A 250 -12.42 2.46 -9.92
N ARG A 251 -12.01 2.79 -11.15
CA ARG A 251 -12.63 3.86 -11.93
C ARG A 251 -13.83 3.29 -12.68
N GLY A 252 -15.01 3.79 -12.38
CA GLY A 252 -16.19 3.56 -13.22
C GLY A 252 -16.02 4.26 -14.57
N THR A 253 -16.46 3.62 -15.66
CA THR A 253 -16.42 4.19 -17.01
C THR A 253 -17.32 5.43 -17.19
N THR A 254 -18.09 5.80 -16.16
CA THR A 254 -19.22 6.74 -16.27
C THR A 254 -18.90 8.19 -15.94
N SER A 255 -17.77 8.50 -15.28
CA SER A 255 -17.52 9.88 -14.81
C SER A 255 -16.94 10.84 -15.85
N HIS A 256 -16.45 10.37 -17.01
CA HIS A 256 -15.84 11.27 -18.01
C HIS A 256 -16.78 11.70 -19.16
N SER A 257 -18.08 11.45 -19.07
CA SER A 257 -19.03 11.80 -20.15
C SER A 257 -19.29 13.32 -20.32
N LYS A 258 -18.58 14.21 -19.61
CA LYS A 258 -18.78 15.67 -19.74
C LYS A 258 -17.61 16.48 -20.31
N SER A 259 -16.46 15.87 -20.62
CA SER A 259 -15.37 16.59 -21.30
C SER A 259 -15.45 16.39 -22.82
N THR A 260 -16.16 17.30 -23.51
CA THR A 260 -16.45 17.22 -24.94
C THR A 260 -15.32 17.78 -25.84
N THR A 261 -14.07 17.92 -25.36
CA THR A 261 -12.99 18.57 -26.14
C THR A 261 -11.58 18.04 -25.87
N ALA A 262 -11.39 16.72 -25.75
CA ALA A 262 -10.05 16.12 -25.77
C ALA A 262 -9.81 15.35 -27.08
N THR A 263 -9.00 15.96 -27.95
CA THR A 263 -8.40 15.38 -29.15
C THR A 263 -7.66 14.07 -28.87
N LEU A 264 -7.99 13.04 -29.64
CA LEU A 264 -7.20 11.88 -30.07
C LEU A 264 -5.99 11.43 -29.21
N SER A 265 -6.15 10.21 -28.65
CA SER A 265 -5.16 9.11 -28.58
C SER A 265 -4.62 8.61 -27.23
N SER A 266 -5.10 9.06 -26.07
CA SER A 266 -4.86 8.31 -24.83
C SER A 266 -6.17 7.99 -24.13
N GLN A 267 -6.81 6.90 -24.55
CA GLN A 267 -7.81 6.26 -23.70
C GLN A 267 -7.14 6.02 -22.34
N PRO A 268 -7.69 6.53 -21.23
CA PRO A 268 -7.15 6.23 -19.91
C PRO A 268 -7.13 4.71 -19.77
N SER A 269 -5.98 4.15 -19.41
CA SER A 269 -5.81 2.71 -19.26
C SER A 269 -6.89 2.21 -18.29
N GLN A 270 -7.84 1.42 -18.80
CA GLN A 270 -8.89 0.83 -17.98
C GLN A 270 -8.22 0.02 -16.87
N LEU A 271 -8.50 0.36 -15.61
CA LEU A 271 -7.95 -0.36 -14.47
C LEU A 271 -8.38 -1.83 -14.56
N LYS A 272 -7.39 -2.72 -14.66
CA LYS A 272 -7.64 -4.16 -14.67
C LYS A 272 -8.12 -4.59 -13.29
N ILE A 273 -9.20 -5.34 -13.25
CA ILE A 273 -9.75 -5.92 -12.04
C ILE A 273 -8.90 -7.14 -11.67
N PRO A 274 -8.42 -7.25 -10.42
CA PRO A 274 -7.75 -8.44 -9.94
C PRO A 274 -8.73 -9.63 -9.95
N LEU A 275 -8.27 -10.76 -10.48
CA LEU A 275 -9.04 -11.98 -10.58
C LEU A 275 -8.64 -12.95 -9.46
N LEU A 276 -9.60 -13.76 -9.03
CA LEU A 276 -9.37 -14.89 -8.15
C LEU A 276 -9.12 -16.15 -8.99
N GLU A 277 -8.39 -17.11 -8.45
CA GLU A 277 -8.10 -18.40 -9.06
C GLU A 277 -8.46 -19.51 -8.06
N LYS A 278 -9.15 -20.55 -8.53
CA LYS A 278 -9.37 -21.76 -7.72
C LYS A 278 -8.09 -22.62 -7.69
N THR A 279 -7.61 -22.97 -6.50
CA THR A 279 -6.51 -23.93 -6.38
C THR A 279 -7.02 -25.36 -6.60
N LEU A 280 -6.55 -26.03 -7.65
CA LEU A 280 -6.95 -27.40 -8.01
C LEU A 280 -6.42 -28.47 -7.04
N ASN A 281 -5.29 -28.20 -6.35
CA ASN A 281 -4.56 -29.19 -5.56
C ASN A 281 -4.31 -28.79 -4.10
N GLY A 282 -4.98 -27.74 -3.60
CA GLY A 282 -4.86 -27.36 -2.18
C GLY A 282 -5.77 -28.23 -1.32
N SER A 283 -5.27 -28.76 -0.20
CA SER A 283 -6.06 -29.50 0.81
C SER A 283 -7.31 -28.75 1.29
N TYR A 284 -7.38 -27.44 1.03
CA TYR A 284 -8.45 -26.54 1.45
C TYR A 284 -9.43 -26.13 0.34
N GLY A 285 -9.31 -26.67 -0.88
CA GLY A 285 -10.20 -26.31 -2.01
C GLY A 285 -10.27 -24.79 -2.25
N GLY A 286 -9.18 -24.08 -1.93
CA GLY A 286 -9.19 -22.65 -1.63
C GLY A 286 -9.18 -21.77 -2.87
N ILE A 287 -9.96 -20.69 -2.82
CA ILE A 287 -9.87 -19.58 -3.76
C ILE A 287 -8.68 -18.70 -3.32
N ARG A 288 -7.75 -18.40 -4.23
CA ARG A 288 -6.63 -17.47 -3.99
C ARG A 288 -6.68 -16.29 -4.96
N GLY A 289 -5.97 -15.21 -4.69
CA GLY A 289 -5.78 -14.13 -5.67
C GLY A 289 -4.82 -14.56 -6.79
N GLN A 290 -5.15 -14.27 -8.04
CA GLN A 290 -4.22 -14.46 -9.16
C GLN A 290 -3.15 -13.36 -9.10
N SER A 291 -1.95 -13.73 -8.62
CA SER A 291 -0.82 -12.84 -8.33
C SER A 291 -0.59 -11.78 -9.43
N ASN A 292 -0.41 -12.19 -10.69
CA ASN A 292 -0.16 -11.26 -11.80
C ASN A 292 -1.27 -10.21 -11.97
N SER A 293 -2.54 -10.58 -11.84
CA SER A 293 -3.67 -9.66 -12.05
C SER A 293 -3.73 -8.54 -10.99
N TRP A 294 -3.38 -8.86 -9.74
CA TRP A 294 -3.39 -7.88 -8.65
C TRP A 294 -2.18 -6.95 -8.74
N GLN A 295 -1.01 -7.45 -9.12
CA GLN A 295 0.16 -6.61 -9.39
C GLN A 295 -0.10 -5.65 -10.56
N GLU A 296 -0.75 -6.13 -11.62
CA GLU A 296 -1.17 -5.31 -12.75
C GLU A 296 -2.17 -4.22 -12.34
N TRP A 297 -3.17 -4.56 -11.52
CA TRP A 297 -4.09 -3.58 -10.94
C TRP A 297 -3.34 -2.51 -10.15
N TYR A 298 -2.50 -2.92 -9.18
CA TYR A 298 -1.83 -2.00 -8.28
C TYR A 298 -0.94 -1.03 -9.08
N THR A 299 -0.13 -1.56 -10.01
CA THR A 299 0.76 -0.74 -10.84
C THR A 299 -0.04 0.21 -11.72
N SER A 300 -1.16 -0.25 -12.29
CA SER A 300 -2.05 0.60 -13.08
C SER A 300 -2.69 1.69 -12.23
N ARG A 301 -3.06 1.40 -10.99
CA ARG A 301 -3.64 2.36 -10.05
C ARG A 301 -2.65 3.44 -9.62
N VAL A 302 -1.38 3.08 -9.39
CA VAL A 302 -0.31 4.05 -9.13
C VAL A 302 -0.15 5.00 -10.31
N ARG A 303 -0.07 4.46 -11.54
CA ARG A 303 0.04 5.29 -12.75
C ARG A 303 -1.17 6.20 -12.95
N ASP A 304 -2.37 5.67 -12.71
CA ASP A 304 -3.63 6.42 -12.76
C ASP A 304 -3.60 7.62 -11.80
N LEU A 305 -3.18 7.40 -10.54
CA LEU A 305 -3.03 8.48 -9.56
C LEU A 305 -1.97 9.51 -9.95
N VAL A 306 -0.83 9.10 -10.50
CA VAL A 306 0.16 10.05 -11.03
C VAL A 306 -0.43 10.85 -12.18
N SER A 307 -1.15 10.21 -13.10
CA SER A 307 -1.73 10.86 -14.28
C SER A 307 -2.88 11.81 -13.97
N THR A 308 -3.37 11.78 -12.73
CA THR A 308 -4.54 12.53 -12.28
C THR A 308 -4.20 13.39 -11.06
N ILE A 309 -2.92 13.51 -10.72
CA ILE A 309 -2.44 14.19 -9.50
C ILE A 309 -2.90 15.65 -9.43
N ASP A 310 -3.08 16.28 -10.58
CA ASP A 310 -3.53 17.65 -10.84
C ASP A 310 -5.04 17.78 -11.12
N ASP A 311 -5.81 16.70 -10.96
CA ASP A 311 -7.28 16.74 -11.09
C ASP A 311 -7.87 17.41 -9.83
N ASP A 312 -8.22 18.70 -9.95
CA ASP A 312 -8.80 19.52 -8.88
C ASP A 312 -10.26 19.21 -8.53
N GLU A 313 -10.93 18.32 -9.29
CA GLU A 313 -12.34 17.95 -9.07
C GLU A 313 -12.61 17.39 -7.66
N ASP A 314 -11.57 16.93 -6.96
CA ASP A 314 -11.61 16.26 -5.67
C ASP A 314 -11.34 17.18 -4.46
N GLY A 315 -11.29 18.50 -4.65
CA GLY A 315 -11.04 19.46 -3.57
C GLY A 315 -9.58 19.54 -3.10
N GLY A 316 -8.65 19.11 -3.95
CA GLY A 316 -7.21 19.13 -3.72
C GLY A 316 -6.71 17.98 -2.83
N TRP A 317 -5.46 18.12 -2.40
CA TRP A 317 -4.78 17.19 -1.52
C TRP A 317 -4.71 17.74 -0.10
N TYR A 318 -4.60 16.81 0.84
CA TYR A 318 -4.59 17.05 2.28
C TYR A 318 -3.62 16.06 2.91
N GLY A 319 -3.03 16.39 4.06
CA GLY A 319 -2.20 15.42 4.74
C GLY A 319 -1.57 15.90 6.02
N TYR A 320 -0.77 15.03 6.60
CA TYR A 320 -0.09 15.28 7.87
C TYR A 320 1.39 14.98 7.77
N TYR A 321 2.14 15.67 8.62
CA TYR A 321 3.53 15.39 8.91
C TYR A 321 3.67 14.96 10.37
N VAL A 322 4.44 13.90 10.62
CA VAL A 322 4.62 13.24 11.90
C VAL A 322 6.12 13.12 12.18
N TYR A 323 6.58 13.66 13.30
CA TYR A 323 8.01 13.69 13.64
C TYR A 323 8.57 12.31 14.01
N THR A 324 7.77 11.50 14.70
CA THR A 324 8.21 10.18 15.19
C THR A 324 7.09 9.14 15.14
N LEU A 325 7.47 7.90 14.81
CA LEU A 325 6.58 6.73 14.87
C LEU A 325 6.59 6.06 16.25
N THR A 326 7.51 6.46 17.13
CA THR A 326 7.63 5.88 18.47
C THR A 326 7.67 7.00 19.49
N ASN A 327 7.09 6.78 20.67
CA ASN A 327 7.18 7.75 21.75
C ASN A 327 8.65 7.99 22.11
N THR A 328 9.15 9.21 21.92
CA THR A 328 10.51 9.58 22.32
C THR A 328 10.56 10.17 23.72
N ASP A 329 9.43 10.71 24.22
CA ASP A 329 9.36 11.39 25.51
C ASP A 329 7.97 11.16 26.13
N ASN A 330 7.94 10.61 27.35
CA ASN A 330 6.75 10.22 28.15
C ASN A 330 5.66 11.30 28.36
N LEU A 331 5.76 12.46 27.71
CA LEU A 331 4.86 13.60 27.79
C LEU A 331 3.80 13.62 26.68
N ASN A 332 4.02 12.95 25.54
CA ASN A 332 3.00 12.83 24.49
C ASN A 332 2.77 11.36 24.14
N PRO A 333 1.59 10.79 24.44
CA PRO A 333 1.27 9.44 24.05
C PRO A 333 1.10 9.41 22.52
N ILE A 334 2.15 8.96 21.84
CA ILE A 334 2.23 8.65 20.40
C ILE A 334 2.39 9.87 19.48
N GLY A 335 3.58 9.96 18.86
CA GLY A 335 3.89 10.75 17.67
C GLY A 335 3.52 12.23 17.75
N SER A 336 4.49 13.11 18.04
CA SER A 336 4.27 14.53 17.76
C SER A 336 4.04 14.71 16.25
N LYS A 337 3.09 15.59 15.91
CA LYS A 337 2.73 15.89 14.53
C LYS A 337 2.51 17.37 14.37
N ASP A 338 2.70 17.84 13.14
CA ASP A 338 2.32 19.19 12.78
C ASP A 338 0.80 19.31 12.63
N PRO A 339 0.29 20.56 12.65
CA PRO A 339 -1.03 20.86 12.09
C PRO A 339 -1.11 20.35 10.64
N ALA A 340 -2.34 20.09 10.19
CA ALA A 340 -2.56 19.55 8.86
C ALA A 340 -1.98 20.44 7.75
N MET A 341 -1.50 19.79 6.70
CA MET A 341 -1.18 20.42 5.44
C MET A 341 -2.43 20.39 4.55
N GLU A 342 -2.89 21.56 4.13
CA GLU A 342 -4.12 21.72 3.35
C GLU A 342 -3.95 22.68 2.16
N ASN A 343 -5.01 22.81 1.36
CA ASN A 343 -5.02 23.63 0.15
C ASN A 343 -3.92 23.24 -0.87
N ILE A 344 -3.61 21.94 -0.95
CA ILE A 344 -2.55 21.44 -1.83
C ILE A 344 -3.16 21.14 -3.20
N HIS A 345 -2.90 22.00 -4.18
CA HIS A 345 -3.34 21.82 -5.56
C HIS A 345 -2.13 21.57 -6.45
N PHE A 346 -1.86 20.30 -6.73
CA PHE A 346 -0.73 19.93 -7.57
C PHE A 346 -0.96 20.33 -9.02
N LYS A 347 0.11 20.74 -9.69
CA LYS A 347 0.17 20.99 -11.13
C LYS A 347 1.31 20.17 -11.69
N LEU A 348 1.00 19.36 -12.70
CA LEU A 348 1.96 18.52 -13.38
C LEU A 348 2.34 19.18 -14.70
N ASP A 349 3.62 19.55 -14.87
CA ASP A 349 4.07 20.09 -16.15
C ASP A 349 4.27 18.95 -17.15
N ARG A 350 3.28 18.77 -18.02
CA ARG A 350 3.28 17.77 -19.09
C ARG A 350 3.84 18.31 -20.40
N ALA A 351 4.52 19.46 -20.38
CA ALA A 351 5.07 20.04 -21.59
C ALA A 351 5.81 18.96 -22.40
N PRO A 352 5.50 18.82 -23.71
CA PRO A 352 6.21 17.87 -24.55
C PRO A 352 7.71 18.19 -24.45
N PRO A 353 8.59 17.18 -24.43
CA PRO A 353 10.02 17.42 -24.36
C PRO A 353 10.35 18.44 -25.43
N LYS A 354 10.80 19.63 -25.00
CA LYS A 354 11.15 20.72 -25.93
C LYS A 354 12.08 20.09 -26.94
N SER A 355 11.59 19.93 -28.17
CA SER A 355 12.35 19.40 -29.28
C SER A 355 13.64 20.18 -29.32
N ALA A 356 14.75 19.56 -28.91
CA ALA A 356 16.06 20.13 -29.11
C ALA A 356 16.15 20.34 -30.62
N THR A 357 16.08 21.61 -31.05
CA THR A 357 16.20 21.99 -32.45
C THR A 357 17.47 21.34 -32.97
N PRO A 358 17.41 20.37 -33.90
CA PRO A 358 18.63 19.82 -34.47
C PRO A 358 19.19 20.91 -35.37
N THR A 359 20.25 21.57 -34.92
CA THR A 359 21.05 22.44 -35.77
C THR A 359 21.56 21.57 -36.92
N ALA A 360 21.03 21.83 -38.10
CA ALA A 360 21.37 21.09 -39.31
C ALA A 360 22.84 21.32 -39.66
N ALA A 361 23.70 20.32 -39.43
CA ALA A 361 24.94 20.16 -40.17
C ALA A 361 25.53 18.74 -40.00
N THR A 362 25.78 18.10 -41.15
CA THR A 362 26.59 16.90 -41.39
C THR A 362 26.00 15.53 -41.05
N ALA A 363 25.50 14.89 -42.11
CA ALA A 363 25.19 13.47 -42.18
C ALA A 363 26.47 12.62 -41.95
N LYS A 364 26.50 11.85 -40.86
CA LYS A 364 27.37 10.69 -40.72
C LYS A 364 26.58 9.54 -40.11
N LYS A 365 26.46 8.46 -40.89
CA LYS A 365 25.98 7.11 -40.53
C LYS A 365 26.40 6.77 -39.09
N ARG A 366 25.45 6.63 -38.17
CA ARG A 366 25.68 6.05 -36.84
C ARG A 366 24.63 4.98 -36.54
N SER A 367 25.16 3.83 -36.14
CA SER A 367 24.50 2.61 -35.70
C SER A 367 23.47 2.85 -34.58
N PRO A 368 22.49 1.94 -34.39
CA PRO A 368 21.51 2.08 -33.31
C PRO A 368 22.18 1.76 -31.97
N SER A 369 22.64 2.80 -31.25
CA SER A 369 23.02 2.65 -29.85
C SER A 369 21.75 2.81 -28.99
N SER A 370 21.23 1.69 -28.50
CA SER A 370 20.23 1.66 -27.44
C SER A 370 20.84 2.14 -26.12
N THR A 371 20.95 3.46 -25.94
CA THR A 371 21.22 4.03 -24.62
C THR A 371 19.92 3.96 -23.81
N PRO A 372 19.93 3.44 -22.57
CA PRO A 372 18.76 3.45 -21.70
C PRO A 372 18.34 4.90 -21.48
N THR A 373 17.19 5.30 -22.01
CA THR A 373 16.62 6.62 -21.75
C THR A 373 16.34 6.69 -20.24
N ALA A 374 17.00 7.62 -19.55
CA ALA A 374 16.77 7.84 -18.13
C ALA A 374 15.26 7.99 -17.86
N PRO A 375 14.73 7.45 -16.75
CA PRO A 375 13.30 7.51 -16.47
C PRO A 375 12.84 8.99 -16.46
N GLN A 376 11.90 9.30 -17.33
CA GLN A 376 11.35 10.65 -17.47
C GLN A 376 10.69 11.07 -16.15
N LYS A 377 11.22 12.13 -15.54
CA LYS A 377 10.61 12.77 -14.36
C LYS A 377 9.79 13.97 -14.83
N LEU A 378 8.56 14.09 -14.35
CA LEU A 378 7.67 15.20 -14.65
C LEU A 378 7.75 16.24 -13.53
N PRO A 379 7.91 17.55 -13.83
CA PRO A 379 7.86 18.60 -12.82
C PRO A 379 6.49 18.65 -12.13
N LEU A 380 6.51 18.84 -10.82
CA LEU A 380 5.35 18.89 -9.94
C LEU A 380 5.44 20.15 -9.07
N GLU A 381 4.40 20.97 -9.03
CA GLU A 381 4.32 22.12 -8.11
C GLU A 381 2.96 22.21 -7.42
N ALA A 382 2.90 22.75 -6.21
CA ALA A 382 1.67 23.20 -5.57
C ALA A 382 1.97 24.50 -4.85
N ARG A 383 1.15 25.54 -5.05
CA ARG A 383 1.42 26.88 -4.53
C ARG A 383 0.36 27.35 -3.55
N ALA A 384 0.74 28.23 -2.64
CA ALA A 384 -0.16 28.78 -1.62
C ALA A 384 -0.84 27.68 -0.78
N CYS A 385 -0.10 26.60 -0.50
CA CYS A 385 -0.53 25.55 0.43
C CYS A 385 -0.50 26.13 1.85
N GLN A 386 -1.25 25.53 2.77
CA GLN A 386 -1.37 26.03 4.15
C GLN A 386 -1.00 24.95 5.15
N ASP A 387 -0.33 25.37 6.23
CA ASP A 387 -0.17 24.60 7.46
C ASP A 387 -0.22 25.52 8.67
N GLY A 388 -0.26 24.94 9.86
CA GLY A 388 -0.30 25.71 11.11
C GLY A 388 1.06 26.21 11.61
N ILE A 389 2.16 26.05 10.86
CA ILE A 389 3.49 26.54 11.27
C ILE A 389 3.70 27.98 10.81
N THR A 390 3.64 28.23 9.49
CA THR A 390 3.89 29.57 8.92
C THR A 390 2.73 30.10 8.09
N ARG A 391 1.59 29.39 8.09
CA ARG A 391 0.36 29.69 7.34
C ARG A 391 0.45 29.51 5.82
N SER A 392 1.64 29.60 5.21
CA SER A 392 1.77 29.41 3.75
C SER A 392 3.09 28.77 3.35
N PHE A 393 3.02 27.80 2.43
CA PHE A 393 4.18 27.18 1.81
C PHE A 393 3.89 26.76 0.36
N ASP A 394 4.96 26.48 -0.39
CA ASP A 394 4.89 25.93 -1.74
C ASP A 394 5.61 24.57 -1.81
N PHE A 395 5.04 23.61 -2.55
CA PHE A 395 5.76 22.42 -2.99
C PHE A 395 6.32 22.63 -4.40
N VAL A 396 7.59 22.29 -4.61
CA VAL A 396 8.22 22.23 -5.94
C VAL A 396 9.04 20.95 -6.03
N GLY A 397 8.88 20.18 -7.11
CA GLY A 397 9.45 18.85 -7.17
C GLY A 397 9.27 18.14 -8.50
N THR A 398 9.36 16.82 -8.45
CA THR A 398 9.16 15.94 -9.59
C THR A 398 8.46 14.65 -9.18
N VAL A 399 7.73 14.05 -10.12
CA VAL A 399 7.22 12.67 -10.01
C VAL A 399 7.71 11.83 -11.18
N ALA A 400 8.12 10.59 -10.91
CA ALA A 400 8.50 9.61 -11.93
C ALA A 400 7.28 8.74 -12.28
N PRO A 401 6.63 8.89 -13.45
CA PRO A 401 5.37 8.19 -13.75
C PRO A 401 5.47 6.67 -13.77
N ALA A 402 6.65 6.14 -14.14
CA ALA A 402 6.87 4.70 -14.22
C ALA A 402 6.93 4.03 -12.84
N THR A 403 7.52 4.71 -11.85
CA THR A 403 7.78 4.15 -10.53
C THR A 403 6.87 4.72 -9.45
N GLY A 404 6.24 5.87 -9.67
CA GLY A 404 5.49 6.59 -8.65
C GLY A 404 6.38 7.34 -7.65
N ILE A 405 7.70 7.37 -7.83
CA ILE A 405 8.60 8.09 -6.91
C ILE A 405 8.35 9.60 -7.03
N VAL A 406 8.18 10.25 -5.88
CA VAL A 406 7.93 11.67 -5.73
C VAL A 406 9.09 12.29 -4.94
N SER A 407 9.66 13.38 -5.46
CA SER A 407 10.61 14.22 -4.74
C SER A 407 10.06 15.62 -4.72
N MET A 408 9.88 16.21 -3.54
CA MET A 408 9.33 17.56 -3.37
C MET A 408 10.22 18.38 -2.46
N ARG A 409 10.17 19.69 -2.61
CA ARG A 409 10.72 20.64 -1.66
C ARG A 409 9.59 21.51 -1.15
N LYS A 410 9.36 21.47 0.16
CA LYS A 410 8.45 22.36 0.87
C LYS A 410 9.19 23.67 1.16
N ASN A 411 8.76 24.77 0.56
CA ASN A 411 9.37 26.09 0.72
C ASN A 411 8.42 26.97 1.52
N TYR A 412 8.84 27.42 2.71
CA TYR A 412 8.08 28.41 3.46
C TYR A 412 8.35 29.81 2.91
N VAL A 413 7.29 30.61 2.75
CA VAL A 413 7.40 31.96 2.19
C VAL A 413 8.27 32.82 3.11
N GLY A 414 9.44 33.23 2.62
CA GLY A 414 10.38 34.08 3.38
C GLY A 414 11.15 33.37 4.50
N ALA A 415 11.16 32.03 4.53
CA ALA A 415 11.83 31.27 5.58
C ALA A 415 12.68 30.10 5.00
N HIS A 416 12.72 28.97 5.71
CA HIS A 416 13.51 27.79 5.35
C HIS A 416 12.74 26.86 4.40
N TYR A 417 13.45 25.86 3.88
CA TYR A 417 12.87 24.81 3.04
C TYR A 417 13.23 23.42 3.55
N TRP A 418 12.46 22.44 3.11
CA TRP A 418 12.59 21.05 3.52
C TRP A 418 12.44 20.12 2.32
N ASP A 419 13.35 19.16 2.15
CA ASP A 419 13.31 18.19 1.06
C ASP A 419 12.55 16.91 1.48
N TYR A 420 11.53 16.56 0.71
CA TYR A 420 10.61 15.45 0.92
C TYR A 420 10.85 14.38 -0.15
N GLU A 421 10.93 13.13 0.27
CA GLU A 421 11.00 11.98 -0.63
C GLU A 421 9.88 10.99 -0.30
N GLY A 422 9.12 10.58 -1.31
CA GLY A 422 7.99 9.68 -1.10
C GLY A 422 7.64 8.87 -2.33
N VAL A 423 6.59 8.08 -2.18
CA VAL A 423 6.07 7.17 -3.20
C VAL A 423 4.57 7.40 -3.34
N MET A 424 4.10 7.55 -4.57
CA MET A 424 2.70 7.51 -4.93
C MET A 424 2.20 6.07 -4.76
N THR A 425 1.34 5.84 -3.78
CA THR A 425 0.64 4.58 -3.55
C THR A 425 -0.83 4.70 -3.97
N PRO A 426 -1.60 3.59 -4.06
CA PRO A 426 -3.05 3.67 -4.21
C PRO A 426 -3.76 4.48 -3.13
N LEU A 427 -3.08 4.78 -2.02
CA LEU A 427 -3.59 5.51 -0.85
C LEU A 427 -2.96 6.92 -0.73
N GLY A 428 -2.32 7.43 -1.77
CA GLY A 428 -1.73 8.77 -1.81
C GLY A 428 -0.20 8.76 -1.74
N ILE A 429 0.41 9.92 -1.48
CA ILE A 429 1.86 10.10 -1.46
C ILE A 429 2.35 9.92 -0.03
N VAL A 430 3.22 8.93 0.19
CA VAL A 430 3.73 8.60 1.53
C VAL A 430 5.24 8.62 1.50
N GLY A 431 5.87 9.15 2.54
CA GLY A 431 7.32 9.25 2.55
C GLY A 431 7.89 9.90 3.80
N GLU A 432 9.10 10.42 3.64
CA GLU A 432 9.89 11.05 4.69
C GLU A 432 10.31 12.47 4.32
N TRP A 433 10.56 13.26 5.35
CA TRP A 433 11.25 14.54 5.22
C TRP A 433 12.68 14.41 5.77
N GLY A 434 13.62 14.86 4.95
CA GLY A 434 15.06 14.81 5.22
C GLY A 434 15.74 13.83 4.28
N LYS A 435 17.05 14.00 4.08
CA LYS A 435 17.90 13.01 3.41
C LYS A 435 18.76 12.31 4.43
N GLU A 436 19.04 11.04 4.18
CA GLU A 436 20.09 10.29 4.89
C GLU A 436 21.40 11.10 4.87
N GLY A 437 21.95 11.40 6.05
CA GLY A 437 23.16 12.21 6.22
C GLY A 437 22.97 13.74 6.34
N ALA A 438 21.80 14.29 6.02
CA ALA A 438 21.47 15.71 6.22
C ALA A 438 20.61 15.97 7.47
N GLY A 439 20.23 14.91 8.18
CA GLY A 439 19.28 14.92 9.29
C GLY A 439 17.90 14.43 8.82
N PHE A 440 17.55 13.21 9.21
CA PHE A 440 16.18 12.70 9.12
C PHE A 440 15.34 13.39 10.19
N ASN A 441 14.15 13.89 9.84
CA ASN A 441 13.32 14.61 10.81
C ASN A 441 11.89 14.09 10.96
N GLY A 442 11.35 13.31 10.02
CA GLY A 442 10.05 12.66 10.22
C GLY A 442 9.40 12.13 8.94
N TYR A 443 8.11 11.86 9.03
CA TYR A 443 7.32 11.14 8.03
C TYR A 443 6.12 11.97 7.58
N PHE A 444 5.65 11.76 6.36
CA PHE A 444 4.47 12.44 5.85
C PHE A 444 3.57 11.50 5.07
N TRP A 445 2.29 11.86 5.03
CA TRP A 445 1.30 11.23 4.17
C TRP A 445 0.34 12.29 3.63
N LEU A 446 0.21 12.35 2.30
CA LEU A 446 -0.74 13.19 1.57
C LEU A 446 -1.75 12.31 0.83
N TRP A 447 -3.03 12.65 0.90
CA TRP A 447 -4.14 11.98 0.22
C TRP A 447 -5.10 12.99 -0.42
N ARG A 448 -6.02 12.51 -1.26
CA ARG A 448 -7.05 13.39 -1.84
C ARG A 448 -8.08 13.77 -0.78
N ARG A 449 -8.48 15.04 -0.77
CA ARG A 449 -9.46 15.58 0.17
C ARG A 449 -10.81 14.88 0.06
N SER A 450 -11.22 14.48 -1.15
CA SER A 450 -12.46 13.72 -1.39
C SER A 450 -12.55 12.38 -0.65
N TRP A 451 -11.44 11.86 -0.11
CA TRP A 451 -11.41 10.59 0.62
C TRP A 451 -11.77 10.73 2.10
N MET A 452 -11.88 11.92 2.69
CA MET A 452 -12.08 12.10 4.15
C MET A 452 -13.54 12.04 4.62
N GLY A 453 -14.52 12.08 3.70
CA GLY A 453 -15.93 12.25 4.07
C GLY A 453 -16.25 13.69 4.50
N GLY A 454 -17.53 14.07 4.49
CA GLY A 454 -17.97 15.46 4.74
C GLY A 454 -18.18 16.31 3.48
N GLY A 455 -18.49 15.66 2.35
CA GLY A 455 -18.72 16.25 1.03
C GLY A 455 -20.05 17.00 0.86
N ASP A 456 -20.50 17.73 1.87
CA ASP A 456 -21.72 18.54 1.77
C ASP A 456 -21.44 19.87 1.06
N GLY A 457 -20.17 20.22 0.78
CA GLY A 457 -19.80 21.50 0.17
C GLY A 457 -20.10 22.72 1.05
N THR A 458 -20.92 22.56 2.09
CA THR A 458 -20.93 23.39 3.28
C THR A 458 -19.75 22.98 4.13
N GLY A 459 -18.59 23.57 3.83
CA GLY A 459 -17.59 23.76 4.85
C GLY A 459 -18.25 24.49 6.02
N GLN A 460 -18.79 23.75 6.98
CA GLN A 460 -18.67 24.19 8.35
C GLN A 460 -17.17 24.24 8.57
N ARG A 461 -16.65 25.45 8.34
CA ARG A 461 -15.35 25.91 8.81
C ARG A 461 -15.37 25.77 10.33
N THR A 462 -15.18 24.57 10.84
CA THR A 462 -14.73 24.34 12.22
C THR A 462 -13.22 24.59 12.25
N TYR A 463 -12.83 25.78 11.82
CA TYR A 463 -11.55 26.40 12.10
C TYR A 463 -11.84 27.80 12.63
N ALA A 464 -12.44 27.85 13.81
CA ALA A 464 -12.25 28.96 14.70
C ALA A 464 -11.40 28.42 15.85
N TYR A 465 -10.11 28.76 15.83
CA TYR A 465 -9.33 28.81 17.05
C TYR A 465 -10.09 29.74 18.02
N SER A 466 -10.45 29.20 19.19
CA SER A 466 -10.72 29.98 20.40
C SER A 466 -9.55 29.80 21.36
#